data_AF-A0A6L4AD39-F1
#
_entry.id   AF-A0A6L4AD39-F1
#
_cell.length_a   1.000
_cell.length_b   1.000
_cell.length_c   1.000
_cell.angle_alpha   90.00
_cell.angle_beta   90.00
_cell.angle_gamma   90.00
#
_symmetry.space_group_name_H-M   'P 1'
#
loop_
_entity.id
_entity.type
_entity.pdbx_description
1 polymer ?
#
loop_
_entity_poly.entity_id
_entity_poly.type
_entity_poly.pdbx_seq_one_letter_code
_entity_poly.pdbx_strand_id
1 'polypeptide(L)'
;MMTQPHNHPTPDNFADWDTPAESTRLVSYSIPLTGVTGLQFLASAEGQARFCWHTPAEFFAGIGTAAQISAWGANRFEKIQHDAAELFRDATISHKQAVPRLFGGFAFSPNFIPDNTWTVYSPAEFVLPHYQFTQIGPDAWLTINVLVAADEPFDEA
;
A
#
# COMPACT_ATOMS: atom_id res chain seq x y z
N MET A 1 -45.33 -37.85 -38.92
CA MET A 1 -45.07 -36.96 -37.76
C MET A 1 -44.41 -37.84 -36.71
N MET A 2 -43.17 -37.58 -36.25
CA MET A 2 -42.75 -36.43 -35.42
C MET A 2 -43.55 -36.39 -34.11
N THR A 3 -42.94 -36.31 -32.93
CA THR A 3 -41.63 -35.67 -32.60
C THR A 3 -40.58 -36.58 -31.96
N GLN A 4 -39.33 -36.12 -31.92
CA GLN A 4 -38.28 -36.64 -31.03
C GLN A 4 -38.40 -35.98 -29.64
N PRO A 5 -38.00 -36.64 -28.53
CA PRO A 5 -37.83 -35.97 -27.25
C PRO A 5 -36.63 -35.02 -27.31
N HIS A 6 -36.82 -33.77 -26.89
CA HIS A 6 -35.74 -32.77 -26.86
C HIS A 6 -34.81 -33.02 -25.68
N ASN A 7 -33.52 -33.20 -25.98
CA ASN A 7 -32.46 -33.28 -24.97
C ASN A 7 -32.32 -31.93 -24.26
N HIS A 8 -32.73 -31.83 -23.00
CA HIS A 8 -32.38 -30.70 -22.15
C HIS A 8 -30.92 -30.86 -21.70
N PRO A 9 -30.02 -29.92 -22.00
CA PRO A 9 -28.78 -29.84 -21.25
C PRO A 9 -29.12 -29.53 -19.79
N THR A 10 -28.58 -30.32 -18.86
CA THR A 10 -28.41 -29.86 -17.48
C THR A 10 -27.59 -28.56 -17.51
N PRO A 11 -27.89 -27.56 -16.66
CA PRO A 11 -26.98 -26.43 -16.48
C PRO A 11 -25.60 -26.98 -16.12
N ASP A 12 -24.57 -26.58 -16.86
CA ASP A 12 -23.20 -26.92 -16.48
C ASP A 12 -22.95 -26.41 -15.06
N ASN A 13 -22.31 -27.25 -14.26
CA ASN A 13 -21.98 -26.94 -12.89
C ASN A 13 -20.92 -25.83 -12.92
N PHE A 14 -21.35 -24.57 -12.83
CA PHE A 14 -20.47 -23.43 -12.65
C PHE A 14 -19.66 -23.66 -11.38
N ALA A 15 -18.44 -24.15 -11.56
CA ALA A 15 -17.47 -24.20 -10.50
C ALA A 15 -17.14 -22.75 -10.15
N ASP A 16 -17.64 -22.28 -9.01
CA ASP A 16 -17.04 -21.18 -8.29
C ASP A 16 -15.60 -21.61 -7.99
N TRP A 17 -14.70 -21.24 -8.90
CA TRP A 17 -13.28 -21.14 -8.61
C TRP A 17 -13.12 -19.91 -7.71
N ASP A 18 -13.55 -20.06 -6.45
CA ASP A 18 -13.14 -19.17 -5.37
C ASP A 18 -11.67 -19.48 -5.07
N THR A 19 -10.81 -19.22 -6.07
CA THR A 19 -9.36 -19.22 -5.92
C THR A 19 -9.08 -18.26 -4.77
N PRO A 20 -8.50 -18.74 -3.65
CA PRO A 20 -8.21 -17.88 -2.52
C PRO A 20 -7.42 -16.67 -3.03
N ALA A 21 -7.93 -15.46 -2.80
CA ALA A 21 -7.29 -14.25 -3.29
C ALA A 21 -5.84 -14.26 -2.78
N GLU A 22 -4.90 -14.45 -3.71
CA GLU A 22 -3.53 -14.92 -3.40
C GLU A 22 -2.96 -14.12 -2.24
N SER A 23 -2.85 -14.77 -1.08
CA SER A 23 -2.63 -14.06 0.17
C SER A 23 -1.26 -13.39 0.10
N THR A 24 -1.22 -12.07 0.17
CA THR A 24 0.05 -11.33 0.11
C THR A 24 0.52 -10.96 1.49
N ARG A 25 1.84 -10.92 1.68
CA ARG A 25 2.50 -10.35 2.86
C ARG A 25 3.39 -9.18 2.47
N LEU A 26 3.48 -8.19 3.34
CA LEU A 26 4.41 -7.08 3.18
C LEU A 26 5.84 -7.53 3.53
N VAL A 27 6.80 -7.25 2.66
CA VAL A 27 8.23 -7.30 2.96
C VAL A 27 8.81 -5.89 2.85
N SER A 28 9.52 -5.48 3.90
CA SER A 28 10.15 -4.16 4.04
C SER A 28 11.63 -4.35 4.37
N TYR A 29 12.47 -4.28 3.35
CA TYR A 29 13.91 -4.48 3.47
C TYR A 29 14.65 -3.14 3.48
N SER A 30 15.42 -2.86 4.52
CA SER A 30 16.14 -1.58 4.69
C SER A 30 17.65 -1.73 4.60
N ILE A 31 18.30 -0.84 3.85
CA ILE A 31 19.76 -0.70 3.77
C ILE A 31 20.19 0.69 4.27
N PRO A 32 21.35 0.82 4.96
CA PRO A 32 21.92 2.13 5.27
C PRO A 32 22.24 2.92 3.99
N LEU A 33 21.94 4.22 3.98
CA LEU A 33 22.11 5.09 2.82
C LEU A 33 23.05 6.26 3.17
N THR A 34 24.33 6.12 2.83
CA THR A 34 25.34 7.14 3.11
C THR A 34 25.47 8.15 1.97
N GLY A 35 25.77 9.41 2.30
CA GLY A 35 26.08 10.46 1.32
C GLY A 35 24.90 11.02 0.50
N VAL A 36 23.68 10.54 0.70
CA VAL A 36 22.46 11.03 0.05
C VAL A 36 21.55 11.71 1.07
N THR A 37 21.22 12.98 0.86
CA THR A 37 20.23 13.70 1.67
C THR A 37 18.80 13.41 1.19
N GLY A 38 17.82 13.56 2.07
CA GLY A 38 16.41 13.38 1.72
C GLY A 38 15.92 14.31 0.59
N LEU A 39 16.54 15.47 0.40
CA LEU A 39 16.25 16.37 -0.74
C LEU A 39 16.83 15.85 -2.06
N GLN A 40 18.02 15.22 -2.05
CA GLN A 40 18.58 14.56 -3.24
C GLN A 40 17.78 13.32 -3.62
N PHE A 41 17.28 12.56 -2.64
CA PHE A 41 16.35 11.47 -2.86
C PHE A 41 15.02 11.95 -3.48
N LEU A 42 14.45 13.06 -3.01
CA LEU A 42 13.27 13.67 -3.64
C LEU A 42 13.54 14.20 -5.06
N ALA A 43 14.78 14.58 -5.37
CA ALA A 43 15.17 15.07 -6.69
C ALA A 43 15.33 13.94 -7.73
N SER A 44 15.71 12.71 -7.33
CA SER A 44 15.82 11.58 -8.28
C SER A 44 14.47 11.10 -8.82
N ALA A 45 13.36 11.44 -8.15
CA ALA A 45 11.99 11.19 -8.58
C ALA A 45 11.36 12.38 -9.35
N GLU A 46 12.15 13.14 -10.10
CA GLU A 46 11.60 14.14 -11.03
C GLU A 46 10.64 13.48 -12.03
N GLY A 47 9.54 14.16 -12.35
CA GLY A 47 8.43 13.62 -13.15
C GLY A 47 7.55 12.57 -12.45
N GLN A 48 7.92 12.07 -11.27
CA GLN A 48 7.17 11.03 -10.55
C GLN A 48 6.44 11.55 -9.31
N ALA A 49 5.39 10.83 -8.89
CA ALA A 49 4.69 11.06 -7.63
C ALA A 49 5.61 10.75 -6.45
N ARG A 50 5.72 11.73 -5.54
CA ARG A 50 6.61 11.69 -4.37
C ARG A 50 6.08 12.59 -3.26
N PHE A 51 6.38 12.26 -2.01
CA PHE A 51 6.04 13.07 -0.85
C PHE A 51 7.24 13.22 0.09
N CYS A 52 7.19 14.22 0.97
CA CYS A 52 8.07 14.34 2.12
C CYS A 52 7.27 14.54 3.41
N TRP A 53 7.84 14.11 4.53
CA TRP A 53 7.30 14.34 5.86
C TRP A 53 8.44 14.62 6.82
N HIS A 54 8.40 15.73 7.54
CA HIS A 54 9.50 16.15 8.41
C HIS A 54 8.99 16.56 9.79
N THR A 55 9.65 16.04 10.82
CA THR A 55 9.48 16.42 12.23
C THR A 55 10.83 16.89 12.78
N PRO A 56 10.88 17.54 13.96
CA PRO A 56 12.15 17.91 14.59
C PRO A 56 13.12 16.75 14.91
N ALA A 57 12.66 15.49 14.82
CA ALA A 57 13.45 14.30 15.11
C ALA A 57 13.75 13.44 13.86
N GLU A 58 12.88 13.47 12.84
CA GLU A 58 12.90 12.55 11.70
C GLU A 58 12.63 13.27 10.37
N PHE A 59 13.23 12.79 9.28
CA PHE A 59 12.86 13.17 7.92
C PHE A 59 12.53 11.91 7.10
N PHE A 60 11.39 11.93 6.43
CA PHE A 60 10.94 10.89 5.51
C PHE A 60 10.73 11.48 4.11
N ALA A 61 10.99 10.66 3.11
CA ALA A 61 10.51 10.89 1.76
C ALA A 61 10.09 9.56 1.12
N GLY A 62 9.07 9.60 0.27
CA GLY A 62 8.53 8.42 -0.40
C GLY A 62 8.46 8.62 -1.91
N ILE A 63 8.78 7.57 -2.67
CA ILE A 63 8.67 7.49 -4.13
C ILE A 63 7.89 6.21 -4.49
N GLY A 64 6.93 6.34 -5.41
CA GLY A 64 6.06 5.24 -5.83
C GLY A 64 5.15 4.72 -4.71
N THR A 65 4.44 3.63 -4.98
CA THR A 65 3.45 3.01 -4.08
C THR A 65 3.68 1.51 -4.02
N ALA A 66 3.84 0.94 -2.82
CA ALA A 66 3.83 -0.49 -2.57
C ALA A 66 2.42 -1.00 -2.21
N ALA A 67 1.72 -0.22 -1.39
CA ALA A 67 0.33 -0.46 -0.99
C ALA A 67 -0.38 0.89 -0.81
N GLN A 68 -1.68 0.92 -1.07
CA GLN A 68 -2.54 2.08 -0.88
C GLN A 68 -3.84 1.62 -0.25
N ILE A 69 -4.24 2.27 0.85
CA ILE A 69 -5.50 2.02 1.54
C ILE A 69 -6.34 3.30 1.53
N SER A 70 -7.64 3.17 1.28
CA SER A 70 -8.55 4.31 1.19
C SER A 70 -9.92 3.95 1.72
N ALA A 71 -10.59 4.91 2.37
CA ALA A 71 -11.85 4.65 3.04
C ALA A 71 -12.86 5.80 2.90
N TRP A 72 -14.13 5.41 2.80
CA TRP A 72 -15.27 6.28 2.53
C TRP A 72 -16.34 6.15 3.63
N GLY A 73 -17.08 7.23 3.86
CA GLY A 73 -18.19 7.30 4.82
C GLY A 73 -17.78 7.76 6.22
N ALA A 74 -18.68 7.54 7.18
CA ALA A 74 -18.47 7.90 8.59
C ALA A 74 -17.31 7.09 9.20
N ASN A 75 -17.39 5.76 9.11
CA ASN A 75 -16.48 4.79 9.74
C ASN A 75 -15.12 4.66 9.01
N ARG A 76 -14.62 5.74 8.40
CA ARG A 76 -13.40 5.73 7.58
C ARG A 76 -12.12 5.70 8.40
N PHE A 77 -12.16 6.12 9.67
CA PHE A 77 -11.02 6.07 10.57
C PHE A 77 -10.77 4.62 11.03
N GLU A 78 -11.84 3.92 11.39
CA GLU A 78 -11.86 2.54 11.84
C GLU A 78 -11.46 1.58 10.70
N LYS A 79 -11.93 1.85 9.47
CA LYS A 79 -11.49 1.13 8.26
C LYS A 79 -9.99 1.25 8.05
N ILE A 80 -9.47 2.48 7.91
CA ILE A 80 -8.02 2.71 7.77
C ILE A 80 -7.22 2.07 8.92
N GLN A 81 -7.78 2.01 10.13
CA GLN A 81 -7.12 1.36 11.27
C GLN A 81 -7.03 -0.16 11.11
N HIS A 82 -8.06 -0.88 10.66
CA HIS A 82 -7.88 -2.30 10.31
C HIS A 82 -7.06 -2.44 9.04
N ASP A 83 -7.37 -1.75 7.95
CA ASP A 83 -6.68 -1.91 6.66
C ASP A 83 -5.14 -1.77 6.81
N ALA A 84 -4.69 -0.87 7.69
CA ALA A 84 -3.30 -0.78 8.12
C ALA A 84 -2.83 -1.95 9.02
N ALA A 85 -3.62 -2.34 10.03
CA ALA A 85 -3.31 -3.47 10.91
C ALA A 85 -3.28 -4.83 10.18
N GLU A 86 -4.12 -5.02 9.17
CA GLU A 86 -4.15 -6.24 8.36
C GLU A 86 -2.94 -6.25 7.42
N LEU A 87 -2.62 -5.12 6.76
CA LEU A 87 -1.42 -4.93 5.91
C LEU A 87 -0.10 -5.21 6.66
N PHE A 88 -0.01 -4.79 7.92
CA PHE A 88 1.19 -4.99 8.75
C PHE A 88 1.19 -6.29 9.57
N ARG A 89 0.11 -7.08 9.55
CA ARG A 89 -0.11 -8.25 10.44
C ARG A 89 1.03 -9.27 10.36
N ASP A 90 1.37 -9.67 9.15
CA ASP A 90 2.33 -10.72 8.84
C ASP A 90 3.57 -10.14 8.12
N ALA A 91 3.87 -8.87 8.38
CA ALA A 91 4.91 -8.12 7.68
C ALA A 91 6.34 -8.50 8.12
N THR A 92 7.20 -8.77 7.13
CA THR A 92 8.64 -9.02 7.34
C THR A 92 9.39 -7.70 7.26
N ILE A 93 9.98 -7.23 8.37
CA ILE A 93 10.64 -5.92 8.47
C ILE A 93 12.09 -6.12 8.93
N SER A 94 13.07 -5.89 8.05
CA SER A 94 14.48 -6.22 8.34
C SER A 94 15.20 -5.25 9.29
N HIS A 95 14.61 -4.07 9.57
CA HIS A 95 15.30 -3.02 10.34
C HIS A 95 14.41 -2.28 11.34
N LYS A 96 14.98 -1.95 12.52
CA LYS A 96 14.22 -1.49 13.71
C LYS A 96 13.97 0.01 13.81
N GLN A 97 14.69 0.83 13.03
CA GLN A 97 14.55 2.30 13.03
C GLN A 97 13.84 2.79 11.76
N ALA A 98 14.35 2.36 10.60
CA ALA A 98 13.75 2.54 9.27
C ALA A 98 12.53 1.63 9.03
N VAL A 99 11.59 1.64 9.97
CA VAL A 99 10.33 0.87 9.89
C VAL A 99 9.45 1.45 8.76
N PRO A 100 8.79 0.63 7.94
CA PRO A 100 7.78 1.09 6.97
C PRO A 100 6.68 1.91 7.66
N ARG A 101 6.24 3.00 7.02
CA ARG A 101 5.13 3.82 7.51
C ARG A 101 4.15 4.17 6.38
N LEU A 102 2.87 4.21 6.72
CA LEU A 102 1.81 4.75 5.87
C LEU A 102 1.79 6.28 5.99
N PHE A 103 1.70 6.97 4.86
CA PHE A 103 1.61 8.44 4.79
C PHE A 103 0.38 8.86 3.99
N GLY A 104 -0.33 9.88 4.48
CA GLY A 104 -1.62 10.26 3.91
C GLY A 104 -2.45 11.07 4.89
N GLY A 105 -3.77 10.98 4.80
CA GLY A 105 -4.65 11.71 5.70
C GLY A 105 -6.15 11.47 5.48
N PHE A 106 -6.94 12.34 6.10
CA PHE A 106 -8.40 12.34 6.07
C PHE A 106 -8.91 13.68 5.54
N ALA A 107 -9.99 13.67 4.77
CA ALA A 107 -10.68 14.89 4.36
C ALA A 107 -11.19 15.67 5.58
N PHE A 108 -10.91 16.97 5.61
CA PHE A 108 -11.23 17.88 6.71
C PHE A 108 -12.74 17.96 7.01
N SER A 109 -13.59 17.89 5.97
CA SER A 109 -15.04 17.84 6.13
C SER A 109 -15.53 16.39 6.24
N PRO A 110 -16.38 16.03 7.22
CA PRO A 110 -17.07 14.75 7.22
C PRO A 110 -18.11 14.67 6.08
N ASN A 111 -18.60 15.81 5.61
CA ASN A 111 -19.56 15.93 4.52
C ASN A 111 -18.84 16.16 3.18
N PHE A 112 -17.74 15.43 2.93
CA PHE A 112 -17.05 15.47 1.64
C PHE A 112 -17.92 14.77 0.59
N ILE A 113 -18.71 15.57 -0.13
CA ILE A 113 -19.31 15.21 -1.40
C ILE A 113 -18.38 15.81 -2.46
N PRO A 114 -17.62 15.01 -3.22
CA PRO A 114 -16.76 15.58 -4.25
C PRO A 114 -17.60 16.20 -5.37
N ASP A 115 -17.41 17.50 -5.62
CA ASP A 115 -17.73 18.07 -6.92
C ASP A 115 -16.73 17.58 -7.98
N ASN A 116 -17.00 17.84 -9.27
CA ASN A 116 -16.19 17.39 -10.40
C ASN A 116 -14.68 17.64 -10.30
N THR A 117 -14.24 18.62 -9.50
CA THR A 117 -12.82 18.95 -9.29
C THR A 117 -12.12 18.00 -8.32
N TRP A 118 -12.89 17.38 -7.40
CA TRP A 118 -12.36 16.61 -6.26
C TRP A 118 -12.74 15.12 -6.29
N THR A 119 -13.45 14.64 -7.31
CA THR A 119 -13.89 13.24 -7.48
C THR A 119 -12.76 12.21 -7.49
N VAL A 120 -11.52 12.63 -7.75
CA VAL A 120 -10.33 11.76 -7.78
C VAL A 120 -9.71 11.50 -6.41
N TYR A 121 -10.19 12.16 -5.34
CA TYR A 121 -9.64 12.03 -3.98
C TYR A 121 -10.60 11.29 -3.03
N SER A 122 -10.07 10.35 -2.25
CA SER A 122 -10.86 9.63 -1.25
C SER A 122 -11.00 10.42 0.07
N PRO A 123 -12.11 10.28 0.83
CA PRO A 123 -12.30 10.92 2.15
C PRO A 123 -11.29 10.48 3.23
N ALA A 124 -10.59 9.38 2.99
CA ALA A 124 -9.39 8.93 3.69
C ALA A 124 -8.50 8.21 2.69
N GLU A 125 -7.19 8.48 2.70
CA GLU A 125 -6.24 7.89 1.77
C GLU A 125 -4.84 7.86 2.37
N PHE A 126 -4.19 6.69 2.33
CA PHE A 126 -2.84 6.47 2.83
C PHE A 126 -2.05 5.56 1.89
N VAL A 127 -0.78 5.91 1.68
CA VAL A 127 0.18 5.23 0.80
C VAL A 127 1.36 4.75 1.62
N LEU A 128 1.73 3.48 1.42
CA LEU A 128 3.04 2.95 1.78
C LEU A 128 3.94 3.14 0.55
N PRO A 129 4.97 4.00 0.59
CA PRO A 129 5.82 4.22 -0.57
C PRO A 129 6.60 2.96 -0.96
N HIS A 130 6.86 2.76 -2.26
CA HIS A 130 7.69 1.65 -2.71
C HIS A 130 9.15 1.84 -2.28
N TYR A 131 9.66 3.07 -2.37
CA TYR A 131 10.95 3.47 -1.82
C TYR A 131 10.74 4.50 -0.70
N GLN A 132 11.06 4.13 0.53
CA GLN A 132 11.03 5.02 1.70
C GLN A 132 12.46 5.44 2.07
N PHE A 133 12.78 6.72 1.92
CA PHE A 133 13.91 7.32 2.62
C PHE A 133 13.51 7.60 4.06
N THR A 134 14.40 7.28 5.02
CA THR A 134 14.23 7.61 6.44
C THR A 134 15.56 8.12 6.98
N GLN A 135 15.56 9.30 7.61
CA GLN A 135 16.70 9.85 8.31
C GLN A 135 16.32 10.21 9.75
N ILE A 136 17.15 9.80 10.70
CA ILE A 136 16.97 10.06 12.14
C ILE A 136 18.31 10.56 12.68
N GLY A 137 18.40 11.86 12.96
CA GLY A 137 19.68 12.51 13.28
C GLY A 137 20.69 12.42 12.11
N PRO A 138 21.90 11.86 12.32
CA PRO A 138 22.90 11.70 11.26
C PRO A 138 22.67 10.48 10.37
N ASP A 139 21.91 9.48 10.86
CA ASP A 139 21.78 8.18 10.21
C ASP A 139 20.61 8.17 9.23
N ALA A 140 20.81 7.55 8.06
CA ALA A 140 19.81 7.46 7.01
C ALA A 140 19.77 6.06 6.38
N TRP A 141 18.58 5.69 5.89
CA TRP A 141 18.28 4.40 5.28
C TRP A 141 17.39 4.57 4.05
N LEU A 142 17.54 3.64 3.11
CA LEU A 142 16.56 3.33 2.08
C LEU A 142 15.84 2.03 2.46
N THR A 143 14.52 2.09 2.57
CA THR A 143 13.66 0.90 2.74
C THR A 143 12.89 0.66 1.45
N ILE A 144 12.95 -0.56 0.93
CA ILE A 144 12.15 -1.03 -0.21
C ILE A 144 10.97 -1.81 0.37
N ASN A 145 9.76 -1.44 -0.04
CA ASN A 145 8.51 -2.07 0.39
C ASN A 145 7.85 -2.79 -0.79
N VAL A 146 7.52 -4.06 -0.62
CA VAL A 146 6.85 -4.88 -1.65
C VAL A 146 5.79 -5.78 -1.01
N LEU A 147 4.68 -5.98 -1.71
CA LEU A 147 3.75 -7.08 -1.45
C LEU A 147 4.22 -8.28 -2.26
N VAL A 148 4.48 -9.40 -1.58
CA VAL A 148 4.87 -10.69 -2.17
C VAL A 148 3.81 -11.74 -1.86
N ALA A 149 3.76 -12.84 -2.61
CA ALA A 149 2.88 -13.96 -2.27
C ALA A 149 3.31 -14.59 -0.93
N ALA A 150 2.36 -14.98 -0.09
CA ALA A 150 2.65 -15.43 1.28
C ALA A 150 3.39 -16.79 1.33
N ASP A 151 3.33 -17.58 0.27
CA ASP A 151 4.08 -18.83 0.09
C ASP A 151 5.49 -18.62 -0.52
N GLU A 152 5.77 -17.47 -1.12
CA GLU A 152 7.06 -17.16 -1.74
C GLU A 152 8.18 -17.10 -0.67
N PRO A 153 9.25 -17.91 -0.77
CA PRO A 153 10.34 -17.87 0.20
C PRO A 153 11.16 -16.58 0.05
N PHE A 154 11.38 -15.88 1.15
CA PHE A 154 12.27 -14.71 1.19
C PHE A 154 13.61 -15.12 1.82
N ASP A 155 14.57 -15.50 0.97
CA ASP A 155 15.95 -15.77 1.38
C ASP A 155 16.70 -14.44 1.63
N GLU A 156 17.29 -14.28 2.82
CA GLU A 156 18.25 -13.21 3.07
C GLU A 156 19.61 -13.57 2.42
N ALA A 157 20.06 -12.75 1.47
CA ALA A 157 21.28 -12.94 0.68
C ALA A 157 22.45 -12.03 1.12
#